data_AF-A0A2S5MRM6-F1
#
_entry.id   AF-A0A2S5MRM6-F1
#
_cell.length_a   1.000
_cell.length_b   1.000
_cell.length_c   1.000
_cell.angle_alpha   90.00
_cell.angle_beta   90.00
_cell.angle_gamma   90.00
#
_symmetry.space_group_name_H-M   'P 1'
#
loop_
_entity.id
_entity.type
_entity.pdbx_description
1 polymer ?
#
loop_
_entity_poly.entity_id
_entity_poly.type
_entity_poly.pdbx_seq_one_letter_code
_entity_poly.pdbx_strand_id
1 'polypeptide(L)'
;MVPRAGESEAVKAGEKPVQFVALLTDDGQRIEQGIVWRVYEDTSVADRRGKLILTERVPSPMLSLKPGTYIVNAAFGRAHLTRKIAVDETQVPEPKVEKFVLNAGGLRVTAMLGGKPAPQGSVTYAIMTDRDQTDERRVVLQDTKPGLVVRLNAGIYHIVSTYGDANAIVRSDVTVEAGKLTEAQIQHTSAKVSFKLVERSGGEALPDTQWTIQTPQGAVVKESVGALPAHTLAPGTYTVIARNQKRAFRRDFTVQDGQKAEVELVAQ
;
A
#
# COMPACT_ATOMS: atom_id res chain seq x y z
N MET A 1 4.17 -39.18 -31.73
CA MET A 1 5.07 -38.32 -30.94
C MET A 1 4.61 -38.40 -29.50
N VAL A 2 5.33 -39.12 -28.65
CA VAL A 2 4.97 -39.41 -27.26
C VAL A 2 5.60 -38.32 -26.39
N PRO A 3 4.88 -37.71 -25.41
CA PRO A 3 5.50 -36.71 -24.55
C PRO A 3 6.46 -37.37 -23.56
N ARG A 4 7.65 -36.78 -23.44
CA ARG A 4 8.75 -37.20 -22.57
C ARG A 4 8.40 -36.84 -21.13
N ALA A 5 8.34 -37.85 -20.27
CA ALA A 5 8.20 -37.67 -18.82
C ALA A 5 9.31 -36.75 -18.30
N GLY A 6 8.93 -35.78 -17.47
CA GLY A 6 9.86 -34.89 -16.78
C GLY A 6 10.85 -35.70 -15.95
N GLU A 7 12.12 -35.35 -16.04
CA GLU A 7 13.18 -35.89 -15.19
C GLU A 7 12.83 -35.62 -13.72
N SER A 8 12.54 -36.70 -13.00
CA SER A 8 12.55 -36.70 -11.54
C SER A 8 13.98 -36.39 -11.11
N GLU A 9 14.22 -35.21 -10.56
CA GLU A 9 15.48 -34.90 -9.88
C GLU A 9 15.70 -35.97 -8.80
N ALA A 10 16.69 -36.84 -9.02
CA ALA A 10 17.02 -37.90 -8.09
C ALA A 10 17.36 -37.27 -6.72
N VAL A 11 16.61 -37.66 -5.69
CA VAL A 11 16.89 -37.29 -4.29
C VAL A 11 18.35 -37.69 -4.01
N LYS A 12 19.21 -36.71 -3.71
CA LYS A 12 20.60 -36.98 -3.38
C LYS A 12 20.67 -37.79 -2.09
N ALA A 13 21.61 -38.74 -2.01
CA ALA A 13 21.76 -39.61 -0.86
C ALA A 13 21.86 -38.80 0.45
N GLY A 14 20.94 -39.06 1.39
CA GLY A 14 20.86 -38.38 2.69
C GLY A 14 19.91 -37.17 2.76
N GLU A 15 19.37 -36.69 1.64
CA GLU A 15 18.30 -35.69 1.62
C GLU A 15 16.93 -36.35 1.71
N LYS A 16 15.96 -35.62 2.26
CA LYS A 16 14.58 -36.05 2.44
C LYS A 16 13.66 -35.18 1.57
N PRO A 17 12.70 -35.80 0.84
CA PRO A 17 11.74 -35.04 0.07
C PRO A 17 10.74 -34.33 0.99
N VAL A 18 10.56 -33.03 0.75
CA VAL A 18 9.57 -32.19 1.44
C VAL A 18 8.78 -31.43 0.40
N GLN A 19 7.46 -31.63 0.39
CA GLN A 19 6.56 -30.91 -0.49
C GLN A 19 5.97 -29.71 0.24
N PHE A 20 6.08 -28.53 -0.34
CA PHE A 20 5.40 -27.35 0.18
C PHE A 20 4.08 -27.13 -0.55
N VAL A 21 3.05 -26.76 0.20
CA VAL A 21 1.73 -26.41 -0.34
C VAL A 21 1.25 -25.14 0.35
N ALA A 22 0.90 -24.11 -0.40
CA ALA A 22 0.31 -22.90 0.14
C ALA A 22 -1.21 -22.89 -0.04
N LEU A 23 -1.95 -22.43 0.97
CA LEU A 23 -3.41 -22.35 1.01
C LEU A 23 -3.83 -20.94 1.41
N LEU A 24 -4.97 -20.45 0.87
CA LEU A 24 -5.54 -19.16 1.27
C LEU A 24 -6.19 -19.24 2.66
N THR A 25 -6.91 -20.32 2.95
CA THR A 25 -7.56 -20.68 4.22
C THR A 25 -7.26 -22.14 4.55
N ASP A 26 -7.59 -22.62 5.75
CA ASP A 26 -7.25 -23.98 6.20
C ASP A 26 -7.91 -25.08 5.34
N ASP A 27 -9.16 -24.83 5.00
CA ASP A 27 -10.09 -25.60 4.17
C ASP A 27 -10.18 -25.07 2.72
N GLY A 28 -9.32 -24.13 2.36
CA GLY A 28 -9.33 -23.45 1.07
C GLY A 28 -8.59 -24.18 -0.05
N GLN A 29 -8.73 -23.65 -1.27
CA GLN A 29 -7.98 -24.14 -2.41
C GLN A 29 -6.48 -23.79 -2.30
N ARG A 30 -5.67 -24.61 -2.97
CA ARG A 30 -4.23 -24.37 -3.11
C ARG A 30 -3.98 -23.09 -3.89
N ILE A 31 -2.95 -22.35 -3.49
CA ILE A 31 -2.45 -21.22 -4.26
C ILE A 31 -1.65 -21.79 -5.43
N GLU A 32 -2.17 -21.63 -6.64
CA GLU A 32 -1.58 -22.21 -7.85
C GLU A 32 -0.63 -21.25 -8.59
N GLN A 33 -0.58 -19.96 -8.23
CA GLN A 33 0.27 -18.97 -8.90
C GLN A 33 0.68 -17.84 -7.95
N GLY A 34 1.83 -17.22 -8.23
CA GLY A 34 2.24 -15.98 -7.57
C GLY A 34 2.78 -16.11 -6.14
N ILE A 35 2.91 -17.33 -5.62
CA ILE A 35 3.63 -17.61 -4.37
C ILE A 35 5.15 -17.54 -4.62
N VAL A 36 5.89 -17.05 -3.64
CA VAL A 36 7.34 -17.09 -3.59
C VAL A 36 7.75 -17.73 -2.27
N TRP A 37 8.47 -18.84 -2.36
CA TRP A 37 9.05 -19.56 -1.24
C TRP A 37 10.48 -19.06 -1.00
N ARG A 38 10.85 -18.83 0.25
CA ARG A 38 12.25 -18.60 0.66
C ARG A 38 12.54 -19.53 1.83
N VAL A 39 13.55 -20.39 1.67
CA VAL A 39 13.96 -21.35 2.70
C VAL A 39 15.31 -20.93 3.24
N TYR A 40 15.37 -20.80 4.55
CA TYR A 40 16.58 -20.48 5.29
C TYR A 40 16.93 -21.67 6.19
N GLU A 41 18.21 -22.02 6.25
CA GLU A 41 18.72 -22.94 7.27
C GLU A 41 18.80 -22.18 8.60
N ASP A 42 18.26 -22.78 9.67
CA ASP A 42 18.26 -22.20 11.00
C ASP A 42 19.62 -22.44 11.67
N THR A 43 20.55 -21.50 11.49
CA THR A 43 21.94 -21.60 11.98
C THR A 43 22.11 -20.91 13.35
N SER A 44 21.15 -21.05 14.27
CA SER A 44 20.97 -20.25 15.50
C SER A 44 22.15 -20.23 16.49
N VAL A 45 23.30 -19.68 16.09
CA VAL A 45 24.51 -19.51 16.90
C VAL A 45 24.82 -18.02 17.13
N ALA A 46 24.32 -17.09 16.31
CA ALA A 46 24.51 -15.66 16.55
C ALA A 46 23.57 -14.86 15.67
N ASP A 47 22.47 -14.33 16.22
CA ASP A 47 21.65 -13.15 15.83
C ASP A 47 21.62 -12.65 14.36
N ARG A 48 21.95 -13.53 13.41
CA ARG A 48 22.02 -13.32 11.97
C ARG A 48 20.82 -14.01 11.39
N ARG A 49 20.19 -13.36 10.41
CA ARG A 49 19.19 -13.99 9.55
C ARG A 49 19.76 -15.32 9.05
N GLY A 50 18.99 -16.40 9.17
CA GLY A 50 19.40 -17.75 8.74
C GLY A 50 19.95 -17.74 7.32
N LYS A 51 20.79 -18.72 6.99
CA LYS A 51 21.41 -18.80 5.67
C LYS A 51 20.34 -19.10 4.62
N LEU A 52 20.12 -18.20 3.65
CA LEU A 52 19.21 -18.47 2.53
C LEU A 52 19.74 -19.66 1.72
N ILE A 53 18.95 -20.72 1.65
CA ILE A 53 19.27 -21.94 0.92
C ILE A 53 18.69 -21.88 -0.49
N LEU A 54 17.43 -21.46 -0.61
CA LEU A 54 16.76 -21.36 -1.91
C LEU A 54 15.63 -20.34 -1.93
N THR A 55 15.33 -19.86 -3.13
CA THR A 55 14.11 -19.12 -3.46
C THR A 55 13.41 -19.84 -4.61
N GLU A 56 12.13 -20.16 -4.44
CA GLU A 56 11.35 -20.93 -5.42
C GLU A 56 10.03 -20.21 -5.74
N ARG A 57 9.58 -20.32 -6.99
CA ARG A 57 8.33 -19.73 -7.50
C ARG A 57 7.34 -20.77 -8.00
N VAL A 58 7.76 -22.04 -8.12
CA VAL A 58 6.85 -23.17 -8.31
C VAL A 58 5.84 -23.18 -7.15
N PRO A 59 4.53 -23.30 -7.42
CA PRO A 59 3.49 -23.18 -6.39
C PRO A 59 3.51 -24.27 -5.32
N SER A 60 3.82 -25.50 -5.72
CA SER A 60 3.91 -26.65 -4.83
C SER A 60 5.21 -27.42 -5.07
N PRO A 61 6.37 -26.84 -4.71
CA PRO A 61 7.66 -27.43 -5.01
C PRO A 61 7.90 -28.67 -4.17
N MET A 62 8.58 -29.65 -4.77
CA MET A 62 9.16 -30.80 -4.09
C MET A 62 10.64 -30.51 -3.88
N LEU A 63 11.06 -30.34 -2.63
CA LEU A 63 12.44 -29.99 -2.29
C LEU A 63 13.15 -31.17 -1.66
N SER A 64 14.42 -31.38 -2.00
CA SER A 64 15.29 -32.33 -1.30
C SER A 64 16.08 -31.56 -0.23
N LEU A 65 15.75 -31.79 1.04
CA LEU A 65 16.37 -31.08 2.18
C LEU A 65 17.14 -32.06 3.06
N LYS A 66 18.32 -31.66 3.54
CA LYS A 66 19.04 -32.44 4.55
C LYS A 66 18.26 -32.44 5.87
N PRO A 67 18.37 -33.49 6.69
CA PRO A 67 17.89 -33.45 8.07
C PRO A 67 18.43 -32.23 8.80
N GLY A 68 17.56 -31.55 9.53
CA GLY A 68 17.87 -30.25 10.12
C GLY A 68 16.65 -29.35 10.26
N THR A 69 16.91 -28.11 10.64
CA THR A 69 15.87 -27.14 10.96
C THR A 69 15.91 -25.96 10.00
N TYR A 70 14.74 -25.56 9.52
CA TYR A 70 14.62 -24.52 8.49
C TYR A 70 13.57 -23.48 8.88
N ILE A 71 13.77 -22.25 8.45
CA ILE A 71 12.77 -21.18 8.47
C ILE A 71 12.28 -20.99 7.04
N VAL A 72 10.99 -21.18 6.81
CA VAL A 72 10.36 -21.08 5.49
C VAL A 72 9.43 -19.87 5.48
N ASN A 73 9.66 -18.95 4.57
CA ASN A 73 8.76 -17.84 4.26
C ASN A 73 7.98 -18.14 2.97
N ALA A 74 6.65 -18.21 3.09
CA ALA A 74 5.73 -18.34 1.98
C ALA A 74 5.06 -16.97 1.74
N ALA A 75 5.34 -16.32 0.61
CA ALA A 75 4.86 -14.97 0.31
C ALA A 75 3.97 -14.92 -0.93
N PHE A 76 2.74 -14.42 -0.78
CA PHE A 76 1.75 -14.22 -1.83
C PHE A 76 1.37 -12.74 -1.94
N GLY A 77 2.15 -11.98 -2.71
CA GLY A 77 2.05 -10.52 -2.73
C GLY A 77 2.57 -9.91 -1.42
N ARG A 78 1.71 -9.18 -0.69
CA ARG A 78 2.03 -8.65 0.65
C ARG A 78 1.61 -9.61 1.76
N ALA A 79 0.71 -10.56 1.47
CA ALA A 79 0.38 -11.64 2.38
C ALA A 79 1.57 -12.59 2.54
N HIS A 80 1.95 -12.94 3.76
CA HIS A 80 3.01 -13.91 3.97
C HIS A 80 2.85 -14.69 5.27
N LEU A 81 3.53 -15.84 5.35
CA LEU A 81 3.66 -16.66 6.55
C LEU A 81 5.11 -17.13 6.65
N THR A 82 5.71 -16.95 7.83
CA THR A 82 7.03 -17.50 8.14
C THR A 82 6.87 -18.58 9.21
N ARG A 83 7.36 -19.79 8.93
CA ARG A 83 7.30 -20.92 9.86
C ARG A 83 8.63 -21.63 9.96
N LYS A 84 8.89 -22.16 11.15
CA LYS A 84 9.98 -23.09 11.40
C LYS A 84 9.51 -24.52 11.08
N ILE A 85 10.29 -25.28 10.33
CA ILE A 85 10.05 -26.70 10.03
C ILE A 85 11.28 -27.53 10.41
N ALA A 86 11.04 -28.79 10.78
CA ALA A 86 12.09 -29.77 11.04
C ALA A 86 12.00 -30.90 10.02
N VAL A 87 13.16 -31.30 9.51
CA VAL A 87 13.34 -32.47 8.64
C VAL A 87 14.10 -33.50 9.45
N ASP A 88 13.47 -34.63 9.73
CA ASP A 88 14.03 -35.65 10.61
C ASP A 88 14.89 -36.66 9.83
N GLU A 89 15.95 -37.16 10.46
CA GLU A 89 16.81 -38.20 9.87
C GLU A 89 16.05 -39.49 9.59
N THR A 90 15.07 -39.81 10.45
CA THR A 90 14.22 -41.00 10.37
C THR A 90 13.04 -40.86 9.42
N GLN A 91 12.89 -39.72 8.72
CA GLN A 91 11.78 -39.52 7.79
C GLN A 91 11.79 -40.62 6.71
N VAL A 92 10.63 -41.26 6.55
CA VAL A 92 10.34 -42.31 5.57
C VAL A 92 10.56 -41.76 4.15
N PRO A 93 10.90 -42.58 3.14
CA PRO A 93 11.08 -42.13 1.75
C PRO A 93 9.89 -41.38 1.11
N GLU A 94 8.70 -41.39 1.71
CA GLU A 94 7.57 -40.59 1.24
C GLU A 94 7.77 -39.09 1.50
N PRO A 95 7.33 -38.21 0.58
CA PRO A 95 7.41 -36.77 0.79
C PRO A 95 6.61 -36.31 2.00
N LYS A 96 7.28 -35.63 2.95
CA LYS A 96 6.57 -34.92 4.01
C LYS A 96 5.89 -33.69 3.40
N VAL A 97 4.58 -33.58 3.54
CA VAL A 97 3.81 -32.43 3.03
C VAL A 97 3.69 -31.38 4.12
N GLU A 98 4.33 -30.23 3.91
CA GLU A 98 4.21 -29.04 4.76
C GLU A 98 3.17 -28.08 4.14
N LYS A 99 2.01 -27.97 4.78
CA LYS A 99 0.94 -27.05 4.38
C LYS A 99 1.13 -25.69 5.04
N PHE A 100 1.10 -24.59 4.28
CA PHE A 100 1.19 -23.22 4.75
C PHE A 100 -0.13 -22.50 4.50
N VAL A 101 -0.92 -22.26 5.56
CA VAL A 101 -2.17 -21.51 5.49
C VAL A 101 -1.88 -20.03 5.69
N LEU A 102 -1.88 -19.25 4.61
CA LEU A 102 -1.48 -17.84 4.67
C LEU A 102 -2.53 -16.93 5.31
N ASN A 103 -3.79 -17.39 5.40
CA ASN A 103 -4.93 -16.54 5.74
C ASN A 103 -4.96 -15.29 4.86
N ALA A 104 -4.89 -15.47 3.53
CA ALA A 104 -4.72 -14.36 2.59
C ALA A 104 -6.04 -13.99 1.89
N GLY A 105 -6.32 -12.70 1.79
CA GLY A 105 -7.42 -12.11 1.04
C GLY A 105 -6.94 -11.05 0.04
N GLY A 106 -7.86 -10.55 -0.78
CA GLY A 106 -7.62 -9.44 -1.69
C GLY A 106 -8.34 -8.18 -1.22
N LEU A 107 -7.70 -7.02 -1.34
CA LEU A 107 -8.32 -5.71 -1.14
C LEU A 107 -8.24 -4.91 -2.43
N ARG A 108 -9.38 -4.44 -2.93
CA ARG A 108 -9.46 -3.47 -4.02
C ARG A 108 -10.04 -2.17 -3.49
N VAL A 109 -9.25 -1.10 -3.56
CA VAL A 109 -9.71 0.25 -3.20
C VAL A 109 -10.13 0.98 -4.46
N THR A 110 -11.34 1.51 -4.48
CA THR A 110 -11.85 2.39 -5.54
C THR A 110 -12.12 3.78 -4.98
N ALA A 111 -12.09 4.80 -5.83
CA ALA A 111 -12.27 6.19 -5.41
C ALA A 111 -13.32 6.87 -6.28
N MET A 112 -14.20 7.62 -5.63
CA MET A 112 -15.31 8.34 -6.21
C MET A 112 -15.22 9.82 -5.87
N LEU A 113 -15.69 10.69 -6.76
CA LEU A 113 -15.83 12.13 -6.57
C LEU A 113 -17.16 12.58 -7.17
N GLY A 114 -18.01 13.23 -6.37
CA GLY A 114 -19.33 13.70 -6.82
C GLY A 114 -20.19 12.60 -7.44
N GLY A 115 -20.16 11.38 -6.88
CA GLY A 115 -20.93 10.23 -7.36
C GLY A 115 -20.40 9.56 -8.64
N LYS A 116 -19.25 9.97 -9.18
CA LYS A 116 -18.60 9.35 -10.34
C LYS A 116 -17.21 8.82 -9.98
N PRO A 117 -16.64 7.87 -10.73
CA PRO A 117 -15.25 7.46 -10.56
C PRO A 117 -14.31 8.66 -10.58
N ALA A 118 -13.38 8.72 -9.63
CA ALA A 118 -12.39 9.78 -9.58
C ALA A 118 -11.52 9.74 -10.86
N PRO A 119 -11.09 10.90 -11.39
CA PRO A 119 -10.19 10.95 -12.55
C PRO A 119 -8.93 10.10 -12.36
N GLN A 120 -8.44 9.53 -13.45
CA GLN A 120 -7.23 8.71 -13.40
C GLN A 120 -6.03 9.56 -12.93
N GLY A 121 -5.27 9.04 -11.97
CA GLY A 121 -4.07 9.71 -11.45
C GLY A 121 -4.34 10.85 -10.47
N SER A 122 -5.60 11.15 -10.14
CA SER A 122 -5.93 12.18 -9.15
C SER A 122 -6.03 11.67 -7.72
N VAL A 123 -5.89 10.36 -7.49
CA VAL A 123 -5.96 9.74 -6.16
C VAL A 123 -4.77 8.84 -5.93
N THR A 124 -4.18 8.99 -4.74
CA THR A 124 -3.26 8.02 -4.15
C THR A 124 -3.83 7.53 -2.82
N TYR A 125 -3.45 6.34 -2.40
CA TYR A 125 -3.76 5.86 -1.06
C TYR A 125 -2.61 5.08 -0.44
N ALA A 126 -2.63 5.04 0.89
CA ALA A 126 -1.79 4.20 1.72
C ALA A 126 -2.66 3.19 2.47
N ILE A 127 -2.12 1.99 2.69
CA ILE A 127 -2.68 0.96 3.55
C ILE A 127 -1.72 0.83 4.74
N MET A 128 -2.28 0.91 5.94
CA MET A 128 -1.57 0.68 7.19
C MET A 128 -2.22 -0.48 7.95
N THR A 129 -1.45 -1.09 8.84
CA THR A 129 -2.00 -2.05 9.80
C THR A 129 -3.02 -1.38 10.72
N ASP A 130 -3.79 -2.19 11.43
CA ASP A 130 -4.44 -1.73 12.64
C ASP A 130 -3.40 -1.25 13.67
N ARG A 131 -3.91 -0.54 14.70
CA ARG A 131 -3.12 -0.06 15.83
C ARG A 131 -2.53 -1.25 16.60
N ASP A 132 -1.26 -1.18 16.94
CA ASP A 132 -0.63 -2.15 17.83
C ASP A 132 -0.79 -1.75 19.31
N GLN A 133 -0.11 -2.47 20.21
CA GLN A 133 -0.18 -2.23 21.66
C GLN A 133 0.36 -0.85 22.07
N THR A 134 1.11 -0.19 21.20
CA THR A 134 1.66 1.16 21.40
C THR A 134 0.80 2.25 20.73
N ASP A 135 -0.38 1.89 20.23
CA ASP A 135 -1.27 2.74 19.44
C ASP A 135 -0.68 3.19 18.09
N GLU A 136 0.40 2.54 17.64
CA GLU A 136 1.07 2.84 16.38
C GLU A 136 0.50 2.02 15.21
N ARG A 137 0.54 2.62 14.02
CA ARG A 137 0.20 1.95 12.76
C ARG A 137 1.43 1.81 11.90
N ARG A 138 1.62 0.63 11.30
CA ARG A 138 2.72 0.37 10.37
C ARG A 138 2.24 0.49 8.94
N VAL A 139 3.02 1.18 8.12
CA VAL A 139 2.75 1.29 6.69
C VAL A 139 2.97 -0.05 6.01
N VAL A 140 1.92 -0.57 5.37
CA VAL A 140 1.98 -1.78 4.54
C VAL A 140 2.33 -1.41 3.10
N LEU A 141 1.73 -0.32 2.62
CA LEU A 141 1.86 0.17 1.25
C LEU A 141 1.49 1.65 1.19
N GLN A 142 2.17 2.40 0.32
CA GLN A 142 2.01 3.85 0.12
C GLN A 142 1.89 4.17 -1.37
N ASP A 143 1.47 5.39 -1.69
CA ASP A 143 1.45 5.97 -3.03
C ASP A 143 0.81 5.09 -4.12
N THR A 144 -0.22 4.35 -3.73
CA THR A 144 -0.86 3.37 -4.61
C THR A 144 -2.10 3.93 -5.29
N LYS A 145 -2.28 3.53 -6.55
CA LYS A 145 -3.41 3.95 -7.39
C LYS A 145 -4.64 3.08 -7.12
N PRO A 146 -5.85 3.67 -7.05
CA PRO A 146 -7.10 2.91 -6.97
C PRO A 146 -7.28 1.89 -8.10
N GLY A 147 -8.07 0.85 -7.84
CA GLY A 147 -8.46 -0.19 -8.79
C GLY A 147 -7.59 -1.44 -8.79
N LEU A 148 -6.41 -1.40 -8.16
CA LEU A 148 -5.52 -2.56 -8.02
C LEU A 148 -5.99 -3.50 -6.91
N VAL A 149 -5.81 -4.80 -7.13
CA VAL A 149 -6.02 -5.82 -6.08
C VAL A 149 -4.71 -6.02 -5.33
N VAL A 150 -4.71 -5.66 -4.04
CA VAL A 150 -3.60 -5.89 -3.12
C VAL A 150 -3.88 -7.15 -2.31
N ARG A 151 -2.99 -8.13 -2.37
CA ARG A 151 -3.09 -9.37 -1.58
C ARG A 151 -2.49 -9.14 -0.19
N LEU A 152 -3.28 -9.35 0.85
CA LEU A 152 -2.95 -9.08 2.24
C LEU A 152 -3.30 -10.27 3.12
N ASN A 153 -2.63 -10.44 4.26
CA ASN A 153 -3.13 -11.33 5.30
C ASN A 153 -4.49 -10.79 5.79
N ALA A 154 -5.37 -11.67 6.24
CA ALA A 154 -6.65 -11.30 6.83
C ALA A 154 -6.42 -10.48 8.10
N GLY A 155 -7.28 -9.48 8.30
CA GLY A 155 -7.13 -8.51 9.38
C GLY A 155 -7.77 -7.18 9.05
N ILE A 156 -7.67 -6.25 10.00
CA ILE A 156 -8.16 -4.88 9.87
C ILE A 156 -7.01 -4.01 9.37
N TYR A 157 -7.32 -3.15 8.40
CA TYR A 157 -6.36 -2.22 7.81
C TYR A 157 -6.92 -0.81 7.80
N HIS A 158 -6.07 0.16 8.10
CA HIS A 158 -6.40 1.57 8.02
C HIS A 158 -5.97 2.14 6.66
N ILE A 159 -6.92 2.66 5.90
CA ILE A 159 -6.69 3.26 4.59
C ILE A 159 -6.68 4.78 4.73
N VAL A 160 -5.65 5.42 4.17
CA VAL A 160 -5.59 6.88 4.01
C VAL A 160 -5.54 7.17 2.52
N SER A 161 -6.62 7.71 1.99
CA SER A 161 -6.72 8.10 0.58
C SER A 161 -6.66 9.61 0.46
N THR A 162 -5.87 10.11 -0.49
CA THR A 162 -5.68 11.53 -0.78
C THR A 162 -6.12 11.81 -2.21
N TYR A 163 -6.98 12.81 -2.39
CA TYR A 163 -7.40 13.30 -3.69
C TYR A 163 -6.71 14.63 -4.01
N GLY A 164 -6.05 14.71 -5.15
CA GLY A 164 -5.22 15.85 -5.53
C GLY A 164 -3.94 15.95 -4.70
N ASP A 165 -3.55 17.16 -4.32
CA ASP A 165 -2.19 17.47 -3.88
C ASP A 165 -2.09 18.20 -2.53
N ALA A 166 -3.22 18.37 -1.83
CA ALA A 166 -3.28 19.02 -0.52
C ALA A 166 -4.05 18.15 0.50
N ASN A 167 -5.09 18.67 1.15
CA ASN A 167 -5.71 18.04 2.33
C ASN A 167 -7.06 17.34 2.07
N ALA A 168 -7.47 17.12 0.83
CA ALA A 168 -8.64 16.30 0.53
C ALA A 168 -8.34 14.81 0.82
N ILE A 169 -8.45 14.43 2.09
CA ILE A 169 -8.04 13.14 2.63
C ILE A 169 -9.25 12.45 3.27
N VAL A 170 -9.46 11.17 2.92
CA VAL A 170 -10.45 10.29 3.54
C VAL A 170 -9.73 9.15 4.25
N ARG A 171 -10.21 8.81 5.45
CA ARG A 171 -9.68 7.73 6.28
C ARG A 171 -10.77 6.70 6.53
N SER A 172 -10.44 5.42 6.43
CA SER A 172 -11.39 4.33 6.61
C SER A 172 -10.68 3.07 7.09
N ASP A 173 -11.32 2.34 8.01
CA ASP A 173 -10.86 1.01 8.42
C ASP A 173 -11.61 -0.05 7.61
N VAL A 174 -10.88 -1.05 7.11
CA VAL A 174 -11.42 -2.10 6.25
C VAL A 174 -10.94 -3.47 6.74
N THR A 175 -11.88 -4.40 6.85
CA THR A 175 -11.58 -5.80 7.16
C THR A 175 -11.30 -6.58 5.88
N VAL A 176 -10.11 -7.17 5.80
CA VAL A 176 -9.75 -8.14 4.77
C VAL A 176 -10.02 -9.53 5.32
N GLU A 177 -10.83 -10.31 4.61
CA GLU A 177 -11.14 -11.69 4.95
C GLU A 177 -10.33 -12.65 4.08
N ALA A 178 -9.87 -13.75 4.67
CA ALA A 178 -9.13 -14.77 3.94
C ALA A 178 -10.01 -15.45 2.88
N GLY A 179 -9.43 -15.73 1.71
CA GLY A 179 -10.13 -16.35 0.58
C GLY A 179 -11.11 -15.44 -0.17
N LYS A 180 -11.31 -14.19 0.27
CA LYS A 180 -12.26 -13.25 -0.35
C LYS A 180 -11.58 -12.07 -1.00
N LEU A 181 -12.29 -11.43 -1.92
CA LEU A 181 -11.98 -10.09 -2.42
C LEU A 181 -12.87 -9.07 -1.69
N THR A 182 -12.26 -8.24 -0.85
CA THR A 182 -12.90 -7.08 -0.24
C THR A 182 -12.80 -5.89 -1.19
N GLU A 183 -13.92 -5.24 -1.46
CA GLU A 183 -13.96 -3.98 -2.22
C GLU A 183 -14.29 -2.82 -1.28
N ALA A 184 -13.39 -1.84 -1.22
CA ALA A 184 -13.57 -0.61 -0.44
C ALA A 184 -13.75 0.57 -1.40
N GLN A 185 -14.91 1.22 -1.36
CA GLN A 185 -15.18 2.42 -2.14
C GLN A 185 -15.03 3.66 -1.27
N ILE A 186 -14.13 4.56 -1.66
CA ILE A 186 -13.85 5.80 -0.95
C ILE A 186 -14.51 6.96 -1.69
N GLN A 187 -15.42 7.65 -1.03
CA GLN A 187 -16.04 8.87 -1.55
C GLN A 187 -15.24 10.09 -1.07
N HIS A 188 -14.60 10.78 -2.02
CA HIS A 188 -13.92 12.05 -1.77
C HIS A 188 -14.87 13.23 -1.92
N THR A 189 -14.59 14.29 -1.16
CA THR A 189 -15.12 15.63 -1.36
C THR A 189 -13.93 16.57 -1.55
N SER A 190 -14.08 17.55 -2.45
CA SER A 190 -12.98 18.47 -2.75
C SER A 190 -13.45 19.74 -3.46
N ALA A 191 -12.66 20.79 -3.33
CA ALA A 191 -12.74 22.01 -4.12
C ALA A 191 -11.43 22.23 -4.87
N LYS A 192 -11.51 22.69 -6.13
CA LYS A 192 -10.35 23.15 -6.89
C LYS A 192 -10.21 24.65 -6.72
N VAL A 193 -9.07 25.10 -6.20
CA VAL A 193 -8.83 26.51 -5.89
C VAL A 193 -7.59 26.99 -6.61
N SER A 194 -7.73 28.01 -7.46
CA SER A 194 -6.60 28.76 -8.02
C SER A 194 -6.34 30.02 -7.22
N PHE A 195 -5.09 30.47 -7.22
CA PHE A 195 -4.67 31.67 -6.50
C PHE A 195 -3.95 32.61 -7.45
N LYS A 196 -4.15 33.92 -7.26
CA LYS A 196 -3.39 34.95 -7.98
C LYS A 196 -3.19 36.19 -7.12
N LEU A 197 -1.99 36.75 -7.21
CA LEU A 197 -1.65 38.04 -6.60
C LEU A 197 -1.56 39.06 -7.71
N VAL A 198 -2.25 40.19 -7.60
CA VAL A 198 -2.34 41.22 -8.64
C VAL A 198 -2.01 42.60 -8.07
N GLU A 199 -1.50 43.53 -8.86
CA GLU A 199 -1.28 44.91 -8.40
C GLU A 199 -2.59 45.71 -8.24
N ARG A 200 -3.55 45.45 -9.13
CA ARG A 200 -4.89 46.05 -9.13
C ARG A 200 -5.90 44.94 -9.36
N SER A 201 -7.09 45.08 -8.80
CA SER A 201 -8.12 44.04 -8.93
C SER A 201 -8.41 43.71 -10.40
N GLY A 202 -8.52 42.42 -10.71
CA GLY A 202 -8.67 41.92 -12.08
C GLY A 202 -7.42 42.04 -12.97
N GLY A 203 -6.27 42.46 -12.42
CA GLY A 203 -5.01 42.61 -13.14
C GLY A 203 -4.30 41.28 -13.44
N GLU A 204 -3.10 41.40 -14.00
CA GLU A 204 -2.23 40.25 -14.26
C GLU A 204 -1.65 39.68 -12.98
N ALA A 205 -1.50 38.35 -12.96
CA ALA A 205 -0.95 37.62 -11.84
C ALA A 205 0.56 37.80 -11.76
N LEU A 206 1.06 38.25 -10.60
CA LEU A 206 2.47 38.46 -10.35
C LEU A 206 3.22 37.10 -10.30
N PRO A 207 4.27 36.92 -11.12
CA PRO A 207 5.10 35.72 -11.09
C PRO A 207 5.93 35.66 -9.81
N ASP A 208 6.58 34.52 -9.57
CA ASP A 208 7.47 34.29 -8.42
C ASP A 208 6.82 34.56 -7.05
N THR A 209 5.49 34.45 -6.99
CA THR A 209 4.72 34.55 -5.75
C THR A 209 4.79 33.22 -5.00
N GLN A 210 5.25 33.26 -3.75
CA GLN A 210 5.20 32.15 -2.81
C GLN A 210 3.83 32.12 -2.13
N TRP A 211 3.20 30.97 -2.15
CA TRP A 211 1.87 30.75 -1.61
C TRP A 211 1.94 29.81 -0.42
N THR A 212 1.32 30.20 0.68
CA THR A 212 1.11 29.34 1.84
C THR A 212 -0.39 29.30 2.14
N ILE A 213 -0.99 28.12 2.10
CA ILE A 213 -2.38 27.87 2.48
C ILE A 213 -2.37 27.28 3.88
N GLN A 214 -3.17 27.84 4.78
CA GLN A 214 -3.23 27.43 6.18
C GLN A 214 -4.68 27.22 6.63
N THR A 215 -4.86 26.36 7.63
CA THR A 215 -6.11 26.31 8.39
C THR A 215 -6.26 27.59 9.22
N PRO A 216 -7.46 27.90 9.77
CA PRO A 216 -7.65 29.05 10.64
C PRO A 216 -6.76 29.04 11.89
N GLN A 217 -6.29 27.85 12.30
CA GLN A 217 -5.38 27.67 13.44
C GLN A 217 -3.90 27.88 13.05
N GLY A 218 -3.60 28.24 11.80
CA GLY A 218 -2.24 28.49 11.31
C GLY A 218 -1.48 27.23 10.87
N ALA A 219 -2.10 26.04 10.88
CA ALA A 219 -1.46 24.83 10.38
C ALA A 219 -1.32 24.91 8.85
N VAL A 220 -0.11 24.72 8.34
CA VAL A 220 0.17 24.73 6.90
C VAL A 220 -0.46 23.51 6.23
N VAL A 221 -1.28 23.78 5.22
CA VAL A 221 -1.95 22.77 4.39
C VAL A 221 -1.13 22.52 3.12
N LYS A 222 -0.64 23.59 2.49
CA LYS A 222 0.08 23.51 1.21
C LYS A 222 0.94 24.73 1.01
N GLU A 223 2.09 24.52 0.40
CA GLU A 223 2.95 25.57 -0.12
C GLU A 223 3.18 25.38 -1.62
N SER A 224 3.31 26.48 -2.34
CA SER A 224 3.61 26.48 -3.77
C SER A 224 4.24 27.79 -4.21
N VAL A 225 4.77 27.82 -5.44
CA VAL A 225 5.31 29.02 -6.07
C VAL A 225 4.76 29.13 -7.48
N GLY A 226 4.34 30.33 -7.87
CA GLY A 226 3.90 30.61 -9.23
C GLY A 226 2.90 31.76 -9.31
N ALA A 227 2.58 32.18 -10.53
CA ALA A 227 1.61 33.24 -10.77
C ALA A 227 0.16 32.77 -10.53
N LEU A 228 -0.16 31.55 -10.98
CA LEU A 228 -1.51 30.97 -10.98
C LEU A 228 -1.51 29.52 -10.46
N PRO A 229 -0.99 29.21 -9.27
CA PRO A 229 -1.06 27.84 -8.76
C PRO A 229 -2.51 27.44 -8.50
N ALA A 230 -2.81 26.16 -8.70
CA ALA A 230 -4.10 25.57 -8.40
C ALA A 230 -3.91 24.32 -7.54
N HIS A 231 -4.74 24.20 -6.51
CA HIS A 231 -4.68 23.11 -5.54
C HIS A 231 -6.05 22.51 -5.29
N THR A 232 -6.04 21.26 -4.83
CA THR A 232 -7.27 20.53 -4.49
C THR A 232 -7.43 20.47 -2.96
N LEU A 233 -8.34 21.25 -2.42
CA LEU A 233 -8.57 21.38 -0.97
C LEU A 233 -9.80 20.59 -0.53
N ALA A 234 -9.80 20.13 0.72
CA ALA A 234 -11.03 19.69 1.36
C ALA A 234 -12.00 20.89 1.54
N PRO A 235 -13.32 20.69 1.56
CA PRO A 235 -14.27 21.73 1.92
C PRO A 235 -13.95 22.31 3.31
N GLY A 236 -14.01 23.64 3.45
CA GLY A 236 -13.67 24.30 4.70
C GLY A 236 -13.24 25.76 4.53
N THR A 237 -12.84 26.36 5.65
CA THR A 237 -12.32 27.73 5.71
C THR A 237 -10.81 27.71 5.84
N TYR A 238 -10.15 28.61 5.13
CA TYR A 238 -8.70 28.70 5.03
C TYR A 238 -8.24 30.15 5.02
N THR A 239 -6.98 30.33 5.35
CA THR A 239 -6.22 31.54 5.03
C THR A 239 -5.23 31.21 3.92
N VAL A 240 -5.12 32.08 2.92
CA VAL A 240 -3.98 32.08 2.01
C VAL A 240 -3.07 33.28 2.28
N ILE A 241 -1.76 33.04 2.24
CA ILE A 241 -0.71 34.05 2.34
C ILE A 241 0.08 34.03 1.03
N ALA A 242 0.15 35.17 0.35
CA ALA A 242 0.96 35.40 -0.83
C ALA A 242 2.17 36.26 -0.45
N ARG A 243 3.39 35.74 -0.62
CA ARG A 243 4.63 36.50 -0.46
C ARG A 243 5.25 36.72 -1.83
N ASN A 244 5.42 37.99 -2.20
CA ASN A 244 6.10 38.39 -3.41
C ASN A 244 7.12 39.46 -3.04
N GLN A 245 8.37 39.27 -3.48
CA GLN A 245 9.51 40.09 -3.04
C GLN A 245 9.60 40.15 -1.50
N LYS A 246 9.52 41.35 -0.91
CA LYS A 246 9.59 41.58 0.55
C LYS A 246 8.22 41.84 1.21
N ARG A 247 7.12 41.66 0.47
CA ARG A 247 5.75 41.94 0.95
C ARG A 247 4.97 40.64 1.09
N ALA A 248 4.08 40.59 2.08
CA ALA A 248 3.17 39.48 2.30
C ALA A 248 1.74 39.99 2.39
N PHE A 249 0.83 39.28 1.72
CA PHE A 249 -0.59 39.61 1.65
C PHE A 249 -1.38 38.40 2.13
N ARG A 250 -2.44 38.64 2.89
CA ARG A 250 -3.25 37.59 3.51
C ARG A 250 -4.71 37.78 3.13
N ARG A 251 -5.41 36.67 2.85
CA ARG A 251 -6.86 36.66 2.64
C ARG A 251 -7.47 35.37 3.18
N ASP A 252 -8.61 35.49 3.84
CA ASP A 252 -9.41 34.35 4.26
C ASP A 252 -10.44 33.99 3.17
N PHE A 253 -10.72 32.70 3.02
CA PHE A 253 -11.68 32.19 2.05
C PHE A 253 -12.30 30.86 2.52
N THR A 254 -13.49 30.55 2.02
CA THR A 254 -14.19 29.30 2.30
C THR A 254 -14.54 28.61 0.98
N VAL A 255 -14.40 27.29 0.95
CA VAL A 255 -14.76 26.47 -0.20
C VAL A 255 -15.67 25.32 0.17
N GLN A 256 -16.62 25.02 -0.72
CA GLN A 256 -17.59 23.93 -0.59
C GLN A 256 -17.23 22.75 -1.51
N ASP A 257 -17.84 21.59 -1.27
CA ASP A 257 -17.63 20.42 -2.12
C ASP A 257 -18.03 20.68 -3.58
N GLY A 258 -17.20 20.21 -4.51
CA GLY A 258 -17.37 20.40 -5.95
C GLY A 258 -17.08 21.83 -6.45
N GLN A 259 -16.78 22.78 -5.57
CA GLN A 259 -16.55 24.17 -5.95
C GLN A 259 -15.24 24.32 -6.75
N LYS A 260 -15.30 25.15 -7.80
CA LYS A 260 -14.12 25.73 -8.44
C LYS A 260 -14.04 27.19 -8.04
N ALA A 261 -12.98 27.58 -7.35
CA ALA A 261 -12.80 28.94 -6.83
C ALA A 261 -11.50 29.55 -7.34
N GLU A 262 -11.50 30.86 -7.54
CA GLU A 262 -10.30 31.66 -7.76
C GLU A 262 -10.19 32.67 -6.62
N VAL A 263 -9.04 32.70 -5.95
CA VAL A 263 -8.77 33.61 -4.84
C VAL A 263 -7.75 34.65 -5.29
N GLU A 264 -8.22 35.88 -5.51
CA GLU A 264 -7.41 37.04 -5.85
C GLU A 264 -6.95 37.79 -4.60
N LEU A 265 -5.67 38.13 -4.51
CA LEU A 265 -5.13 39.07 -3.54
C LEU A 265 -4.63 40.30 -4.29
N VAL A 266 -4.91 41.48 -3.76
CA VAL A 266 -4.41 42.74 -4.33
C VAL A 266 -3.23 43.22 -3.51
N ALA A 267 -2.11 43.50 -4.18
CA ALA A 267 -0.88 43.99 -3.57
C ALA A 267 -1.00 45.47 -3.18
N GLN A 268 -1.85 45.77 -2.20
CA GLN A 268 -2.03 47.12 -1.63
C GLN A 268 -0.79 47.56 -0.88
#